data_AF-A0A445JYI1-F1
#
_entry.id   AF-A0A445JYI1-F1
#
_cell.length_a   1.000
_cell.length_b   1.000
_cell.length_c   1.000
_cell.angle_alpha   90.00
_cell.angle_beta   90.00
_cell.angle_gamma   90.00
#
_symmetry.space_group_name_H-M   'P 1'
#
loop_
_entity.id
_entity.type
_entity.pdbx_description
1 polymer ?
#
loop_
_entity_poly.entity_id
_entity_poly.type
_entity_poly.pdbx_seq_one_letter_code
_entity_poly.pdbx_strand_id
1 'polypeptide(L)'
;MDCVAGSSLFPLHRCKTIHLVRHAQGIHNVEGDKNYNAYINPDYFDAHLTPLGWQQVDNLRKHVRDSGLINTIDLVIASPMMRTLQTAVGVFGGEGYTDKTDVLPLMVANAGNSYRAAISSLNSPPVVAVELCREHLGVHPCDRRRSVSEYQFLFPAVDFSLIVMRIPGGRPILERQRKNWQLEG
;
A
#
# COMPACT_ATOMS: atom_id res chain seq x y z
N MET A 1 23.82 28.59 -33.77
CA MET A 1 23.85 28.62 -32.29
C MET A 1 23.52 27.21 -31.88
N ASP A 2 24.55 26.40 -31.72
CA ASP A 2 24.37 24.96 -31.55
C ASP A 2 24.34 24.67 -30.06
N CYS A 3 23.16 24.24 -29.60
CA CYS A 3 22.91 23.86 -28.22
C CYS A 3 23.60 22.53 -27.94
N VAL A 4 24.85 22.56 -27.48
CA VAL A 4 25.52 21.36 -26.97
C VAL A 4 24.81 20.97 -25.68
N ALA A 5 23.94 19.96 -25.75
CA ALA A 5 23.37 19.31 -24.58
C ALA A 5 24.50 18.62 -23.82
N GLY A 6 25.09 19.35 -22.86
CA GLY A 6 26.12 18.81 -21.99
C GLY A 6 25.59 17.60 -21.23
N SER A 7 26.15 16.43 -21.50
CA SER A 7 25.85 15.23 -20.72
C SER A 7 26.50 15.37 -19.34
N SER A 8 25.72 15.74 -18.33
CA SER A 8 26.17 15.80 -16.95
C SER A 8 26.10 14.42 -16.31
N LEU A 9 27.25 13.85 -15.97
CA LEU A 9 27.33 12.62 -15.16
C LEU A 9 27.19 13.00 -13.68
N PHE A 10 26.11 12.55 -13.04
CA PHE A 10 25.92 12.72 -11.60
C PHE A 10 26.48 11.51 -10.85
N PRO A 11 27.35 11.71 -9.84
CA PRO A 11 27.82 10.59 -9.02
C PRO A 11 26.65 9.92 -8.30
N LEU A 12 26.52 8.60 -8.41
CA LEU A 12 25.41 7.84 -7.85
C LEU A 12 25.23 8.07 -6.34
N HIS A 13 26.33 8.21 -5.60
CA HIS A 13 26.31 8.49 -4.15
C HIS A 13 25.74 9.87 -3.78
N ARG A 14 25.51 10.76 -4.76
CA ARG A 14 24.82 12.06 -4.60
C ARG A 14 23.41 12.06 -5.16
N CYS A 15 22.95 10.92 -5.68
CA CYS A 15 21.61 10.74 -6.21
C CYS A 15 20.72 10.02 -5.18
N LYS A 16 19.41 10.28 -5.27
CA LYS A 16 18.40 9.46 -4.62
C LYS A 16 17.89 8.44 -5.63
N THR A 17 17.91 7.17 -5.25
CA THR A 17 17.34 6.10 -6.06
C THR A 17 15.89 5.86 -5.63
N ILE A 18 14.97 5.87 -6.59
CA ILE A 18 13.56 5.60 -6.35
C ILE A 18 13.19 4.31 -7.08
N HIS A 19 12.73 3.32 -6.32
CA HIS A 19 12.18 2.08 -6.87
C HIS A 19 10.65 2.19 -6.92
N LEU A 20 10.06 1.93 -8.08
CA LEU A 20 8.61 1.99 -8.27
C LEU A 20 8.06 0.57 -8.39
N VAL A 21 7.08 0.25 -7.55
CA VAL A 21 6.43 -1.06 -7.50
C VAL A 21 4.92 -0.86 -7.57
N ARG A 22 4.26 -1.54 -8.52
CA ARG A 22 2.80 -1.62 -8.56
C ARG A 22 2.33 -2.64 -7.52
N HIS A 23 1.16 -2.40 -6.90
CA HIS A 23 0.55 -3.41 -6.04
C HIS A 23 0.34 -4.73 -6.79
N ALA A 24 0.42 -5.85 -6.06
CA ALA A 24 0.12 -7.17 -6.62
C ALA A 24 -1.37 -7.31 -6.95
N GLN A 25 -1.76 -8.40 -7.61
CA GLN A 25 -3.14 -8.62 -8.04
C GLN A 25 -4.13 -8.55 -6.86
N GLY A 26 -5.07 -7.60 -6.93
CA GLY A 26 -6.18 -7.50 -5.99
C GLY A 26 -7.42 -8.23 -6.51
N ILE A 27 -8.35 -8.56 -5.62
CA ILE A 27 -9.60 -9.28 -5.98
C ILE A 27 -10.42 -8.53 -7.05
N HIS A 28 -10.37 -7.19 -7.05
CA HIS A 28 -11.01 -6.33 -8.05
C HIS A 28 -10.42 -6.48 -9.46
N ASN A 29 -9.14 -6.86 -9.61
CA ASN A 29 -8.51 -7.01 -10.92
C ASN A 29 -9.03 -8.24 -11.67
N VAL A 30 -9.23 -9.36 -10.97
CA VAL A 30 -9.66 -10.63 -11.58
C VAL A 30 -11.07 -10.54 -12.16
N GLU A 31 -11.93 -9.74 -11.53
CA GLU A 31 -13.33 -9.62 -11.91
C GLU A 31 -13.57 -8.41 -12.83
N GLY A 32 -12.80 -7.34 -12.66
CA GLY A 32 -12.80 -6.19 -13.57
C GLY A 32 -12.30 -6.51 -14.98
N ASP A 33 -11.35 -7.46 -15.12
CA ASP A 33 -10.87 -7.95 -16.42
C ASP A 33 -11.93 -8.78 -17.17
N LYS A 34 -12.87 -9.41 -16.43
CA LYS A 34 -13.96 -10.20 -17.01
C LYS A 34 -15.20 -9.36 -17.30
N ASN A 35 -15.47 -8.37 -16.45
CA ASN A 35 -16.65 -7.52 -16.56
C ASN A 35 -16.40 -6.16 -15.93
N TYR A 36 -16.40 -5.10 -16.74
CA TYR A 36 -16.20 -3.73 -16.27
C TYR A 36 -17.22 -3.30 -15.19
N ASN A 37 -18.44 -3.86 -15.19
CA ASN A 37 -19.44 -3.58 -14.16
C ASN A 37 -19.05 -4.13 -12.77
N ALA A 38 -18.08 -5.05 -12.68
CA ALA A 38 -17.57 -5.56 -11.42
C ALA A 38 -16.89 -4.47 -10.59
N TYR A 39 -16.30 -3.44 -11.22
CA TYR A 39 -15.68 -2.31 -10.49
C TYR A 39 -16.70 -1.53 -9.62
N ILE A 40 -18.00 -1.67 -9.89
CA ILE A 40 -19.08 -1.01 -9.15
C ILE A 40 -19.58 -1.87 -7.97
N ASN A 41 -19.15 -3.14 -7.87
CA ASN A 41 -19.62 -4.01 -6.80
C ASN A 41 -19.07 -3.55 -5.42
N PRO A 42 -19.96 -3.27 -4.44
CA PRO A 42 -19.56 -2.95 -3.06
C PRO A 42 -18.64 -3.99 -2.40
N ASP A 43 -18.71 -5.24 -2.81
CA ASP A 43 -17.88 -6.34 -2.28
C ASP A 43 -16.38 -6.14 -2.52
N TYR A 44 -16.00 -5.30 -3.50
CA TYR A 44 -14.61 -4.96 -3.77
C TYR A 44 -14.14 -3.68 -3.07
N PHE A 45 -14.94 -3.15 -2.13
CA PHE A 45 -14.51 -2.05 -1.28
C PHE A 45 -13.16 -2.34 -0.64
N ASP A 46 -12.19 -1.44 -0.87
CA ASP A 46 -10.82 -1.56 -0.37
C ASP A 46 -10.22 -2.96 -0.58
N ALA A 47 -10.32 -3.44 -1.83
CA ALA A 47 -9.96 -4.79 -2.24
C ALA A 47 -8.56 -5.21 -1.74
N HIS A 48 -8.50 -6.39 -1.11
CA HIS A 48 -7.29 -7.07 -0.70
C HIS A 48 -6.67 -7.90 -1.85
N LEU A 49 -5.47 -8.42 -1.62
CA LEU A 49 -4.75 -9.27 -2.57
C LEU A 49 -5.41 -10.64 -2.74
N THR A 50 -5.38 -11.16 -3.97
CA THR A 50 -5.77 -12.56 -4.27
C THR A 50 -4.68 -13.54 -3.82
N PRO A 51 -4.95 -14.85 -3.80
CA PRO A 51 -3.89 -15.85 -3.64
C PRO A 51 -2.74 -15.70 -4.66
N LEU A 52 -3.05 -15.38 -5.92
CA LEU A 52 -2.04 -15.09 -6.94
C LEU A 52 -1.28 -13.78 -6.63
N GLY A 53 -1.96 -12.73 -6.17
CA GLY A 53 -1.31 -11.49 -5.73
C GLY A 53 -0.31 -11.74 -4.59
N TRP A 54 -0.67 -12.61 -3.65
CA TRP A 54 0.24 -13.04 -2.59
C TRP A 54 1.44 -13.85 -3.11
N GLN A 55 1.25 -14.71 -4.12
CA GLN A 55 2.38 -15.38 -4.78
C GLN A 55 3.33 -14.37 -5.48
N GLN A 56 2.78 -13.32 -6.11
CA GLN A 56 3.58 -12.24 -6.68
C GLN A 56 4.39 -11.49 -5.61
N VAL A 57 3.77 -11.23 -4.45
CA VAL A 57 4.44 -10.66 -3.28
C VAL A 57 5.60 -11.53 -2.80
N ASP A 58 5.39 -12.85 -2.68
CA ASP A 58 6.45 -13.77 -2.24
C ASP A 58 7.61 -13.82 -3.22
N ASN A 59 7.33 -13.84 -4.52
CA ASN A 59 8.35 -13.81 -5.56
C ASN A 59 9.19 -12.52 -5.51
N LEU A 60 8.53 -11.36 -5.37
CA LEU A 60 9.22 -10.09 -5.26
C LEU A 60 10.03 -9.99 -3.95
N ARG A 61 9.46 -10.42 -2.82
CA ARG A 61 10.16 -10.51 -1.53
C ARG A 61 11.46 -11.30 -1.67
N LYS A 62 11.38 -12.49 -2.29
CA LYS A 62 12.53 -13.35 -2.53
C LYS A 62 13.61 -12.61 -3.34
N HIS A 63 13.21 -11.98 -4.45
CA HIS A 63 14.14 -11.22 -5.29
C HIS A 63 14.82 -10.05 -4.55
N VAL A 64 14.05 -9.25 -3.81
CA VAL A 64 14.55 -8.09 -3.05
C VAL A 64 15.52 -8.51 -1.94
N ARG A 65 15.32 -9.69 -1.34
CA ARG A 65 16.24 -10.25 -0.33
C ARG A 65 17.48 -10.87 -0.94
N ASP A 66 17.33 -11.73 -1.96
CA ASP A 66 18.46 -12.42 -2.60
C ASP A 66 19.42 -11.45 -3.29
N SER A 67 18.91 -10.36 -3.84
CA SER A 67 19.72 -9.30 -4.46
C SER A 67 20.43 -8.39 -3.44
N GLY A 68 20.07 -8.49 -2.16
CA GLY A 68 20.53 -7.56 -1.13
C GLY A 68 19.90 -6.16 -1.21
N LEU A 69 18.96 -5.92 -2.13
CA LEU A 69 18.29 -4.63 -2.30
C LEU A 69 17.60 -4.18 -1.00
N ILE A 70 17.04 -5.11 -0.21
CA ILE A 70 16.43 -4.78 1.09
C ILE A 70 17.36 -3.96 2.01
N ASN A 71 18.67 -4.21 1.95
CA ASN A 71 19.66 -3.55 2.81
C ASN A 71 20.00 -2.13 2.35
N THR A 72 19.52 -1.71 1.18
CA THR A 72 19.74 -0.36 0.63
C THR A 72 18.49 0.51 0.68
N ILE A 73 17.36 -0.02 1.16
CA ILE A 73 16.09 0.72 1.24
C ILE A 73 16.03 1.44 2.58
N ASP A 74 16.04 2.78 2.54
CA ASP A 74 15.89 3.61 3.74
C ASP A 74 14.42 3.82 4.15
N LEU A 75 13.48 3.72 3.21
CA LEU A 75 12.07 4.07 3.39
C LEU A 75 11.18 3.38 2.34
N VAL A 76 10.02 2.88 2.78
CA VAL A 76 8.95 2.40 1.90
C VAL A 76 7.75 3.35 1.99
N ILE A 77 7.33 3.89 0.85
CA ILE A 77 6.15 4.73 0.76
C ILE A 77 5.05 3.95 0.05
N ALA A 78 3.86 3.89 0.65
CA ALA A 78 2.73 3.15 0.12
C ALA A 78 1.49 4.04 -0.03
N SER A 79 0.72 3.79 -1.10
CA SER A 79 -0.67 4.25 -1.13
C SER A 79 -1.45 3.61 0.01
N PRO A 80 -2.33 4.34 0.69
CA PRO A 80 -3.14 3.79 1.77
C PRO A 80 -4.31 2.98 1.20
N MET A 81 -4.06 1.93 0.42
CA MET A 81 -5.06 0.97 -0.07
C MET A 81 -4.70 -0.41 0.47
N MET A 82 -5.68 -1.26 0.82
CA MET A 82 -5.42 -2.58 1.40
C MET A 82 -4.42 -3.39 0.58
N ARG A 83 -4.66 -3.53 -0.73
CA ARG A 83 -3.77 -4.21 -1.68
C ARG A 83 -2.34 -3.64 -1.69
N THR A 84 -2.20 -2.32 -1.60
CA THR A 84 -0.89 -1.67 -1.65
C THR A 84 -0.14 -1.84 -0.34
N LEU A 85 -0.83 -1.69 0.80
CA LEU A 85 -0.25 -1.93 2.12
C LEU A 85 0.16 -3.39 2.27
N GLN A 86 -0.71 -4.35 1.92
CA GLN A 86 -0.40 -5.79 1.91
C GLN A 86 0.80 -6.12 1.01
N THR A 87 0.89 -5.50 -0.18
CA THR A 87 2.05 -5.66 -1.06
C THR A 87 3.32 -5.12 -0.39
N ALA A 88 3.28 -3.89 0.13
CA ALA A 88 4.43 -3.23 0.73
C ALA A 88 4.97 -3.99 1.95
N VAL A 89 4.10 -4.32 2.92
CA VAL A 89 4.50 -5.04 4.14
C VAL A 89 4.87 -6.50 3.83
N GLY A 90 4.23 -7.13 2.86
CA GLY A 90 4.59 -8.47 2.42
C GLY A 90 6.00 -8.54 1.81
N VAL A 91 6.33 -7.60 0.94
CA VAL A 91 7.63 -7.56 0.24
C VAL A 91 8.74 -7.11 1.19
N PHE A 92 8.54 -6.00 1.91
CA PHE A 92 9.60 -5.32 2.65
C PHE A 92 9.56 -5.58 4.16
N GLY A 93 8.56 -6.28 4.68
CA GLY A 93 8.45 -6.57 6.11
C GLY A 93 9.48 -7.58 6.62
N GLY A 94 9.58 -7.68 7.94
CA GLY A 94 10.41 -8.64 8.65
C GLY A 94 9.96 -10.09 8.44
N GLU A 95 10.66 -11.02 9.08
CA GLU A 95 10.22 -12.43 9.12
C GLU A 95 8.94 -12.60 9.95
N GLY A 96 8.48 -13.85 10.09
CA GLY A 96 7.31 -14.18 10.90
C GLY A 96 7.38 -13.55 12.30
N TYR A 97 6.30 -12.91 12.71
CA TYR A 97 6.20 -12.31 14.03
C TYR A 97 6.26 -13.40 15.10
N THR A 98 7.20 -13.29 16.04
CA THR A 98 7.22 -14.09 17.26
C THR A 98 6.68 -13.24 18.39
N ASP A 99 5.70 -13.74 19.16
CA ASP A 99 5.04 -13.06 20.30
C ASP A 99 5.97 -12.64 21.45
N LYS A 100 7.29 -12.73 21.26
CA LYS A 100 8.33 -12.53 22.28
C LYS A 100 8.99 -11.15 22.22
N THR A 101 8.50 -10.25 21.37
CA THR A 101 9.11 -8.93 21.18
C THR A 101 8.07 -7.82 21.36
N ASP A 102 8.35 -6.82 22.20
CA ASP A 102 7.49 -5.65 22.48
C ASP A 102 7.30 -4.69 21.28
N VAL A 103 7.51 -5.17 20.05
CA VAL A 103 7.42 -4.36 18.84
C VAL A 103 6.09 -4.64 18.14
N LEU A 104 5.44 -3.59 17.65
CA LEU A 104 4.21 -3.72 16.88
C LEU A 104 4.49 -4.38 15.52
N PRO A 105 3.65 -5.31 15.03
CA PRO A 105 3.82 -5.91 13.71
C PRO A 105 3.53 -4.89 12.59
N LEU A 106 4.15 -5.07 11.42
CA LEU A 106 3.77 -4.31 10.22
C LEU A 106 2.38 -4.71 9.72
N MET A 107 1.98 -5.97 9.94
CA MET A 107 0.66 -6.47 9.59
C MET A 107 0.23 -7.55 10.59
N VAL A 108 -0.98 -7.47 11.11
CA VAL A 108 -1.54 -8.50 11.98
C VAL A 108 -1.91 -9.76 11.19
N ALA A 109 -2.06 -10.89 11.87
CA ALA A 109 -2.47 -12.14 11.23
C ALA A 109 -3.84 -11.98 10.56
N ASN A 110 -3.98 -12.59 9.39
CA ASN A 110 -5.21 -12.58 8.58
C ASN A 110 -5.75 -11.18 8.21
N ALA A 111 -4.90 -10.14 8.22
CA ALA A 111 -5.32 -8.80 7.81
C ALA A 111 -5.91 -8.81 6.40
N GLY A 112 -7.14 -8.33 6.27
CA GLY A 112 -7.87 -8.32 4.99
C GLY A 112 -8.14 -9.71 4.42
N ASN A 113 -8.44 -10.71 5.26
CA ASN A 113 -8.70 -12.10 4.85
C ASN A 113 -7.54 -12.73 4.05
N SER A 114 -6.31 -12.38 4.42
CA SER A 114 -5.12 -12.82 3.70
C SER A 114 -4.74 -14.28 3.97
N TYR A 115 -5.25 -14.90 5.04
CA TYR A 115 -4.81 -16.21 5.54
C TYR A 115 -3.29 -16.28 5.80
N ARG A 116 -2.64 -15.13 6.02
CA ARG A 116 -1.22 -15.00 6.33
C ARG A 116 -1.00 -14.86 7.84
N ALA A 117 0.14 -15.33 8.31
CA ALA A 117 0.63 -15.00 9.65
C ALA A 117 0.92 -13.49 9.77
N ALA A 118 1.07 -13.02 11.01
CA ALA A 118 1.50 -11.65 11.25
C ALA A 118 2.92 -11.42 10.70
N ILE A 119 3.15 -10.22 10.15
CA ILE A 119 4.42 -9.81 9.56
C ILE A 119 5.11 -8.86 10.54
N SER A 120 6.35 -9.21 10.92
CA SER A 120 7.13 -8.40 11.85
C SER A 120 7.61 -7.09 11.23
N SER A 121 7.82 -6.09 12.07
CA SER A 121 8.52 -4.84 11.74
C SER A 121 10.04 -4.90 12.01
N LEU A 122 10.53 -6.03 12.53
CA LEU A 122 11.95 -6.23 12.80
C LEU A 122 12.74 -6.39 11.49
N ASN A 123 13.88 -5.72 11.39
CA ASN A 123 14.75 -5.74 10.21
C ASN A 123 14.02 -5.35 8.91
N SER A 124 13.01 -4.51 9.00
CA SER A 124 12.33 -3.91 7.86
C SER A 124 12.53 -2.39 7.86
N PRO A 125 12.63 -1.76 6.67
CA PRO A 125 12.60 -0.30 6.57
C PRO A 125 11.27 0.26 7.12
N PRO A 126 11.26 1.52 7.59
CA PRO A 126 10.03 2.18 7.96
C PRO A 126 9.06 2.24 6.77
N VAL A 127 7.78 2.06 7.06
CA VAL A 127 6.70 2.10 6.06
C VAL A 127 5.79 3.27 6.38
N VAL A 128 5.61 4.17 5.41
CA VAL A 128 4.76 5.36 5.55
C VAL A 128 3.67 5.34 4.49
N ALA A 129 2.43 5.51 4.93
CA ALA A 129 1.26 5.59 4.08
C ALA A 129 0.97 7.05 3.69
N VAL A 130 0.91 7.33 2.38
CA VAL A 130 0.77 8.69 1.85
C VAL A 130 -0.41 8.78 0.91
N GLU A 131 -1.37 9.65 1.24
CA GLU A 131 -2.63 9.80 0.49
C GLU A 131 -2.42 10.18 -0.98
N LEU A 132 -1.36 10.94 -1.29
CA LEU A 132 -1.01 11.39 -2.64
C LEU A 132 -0.55 10.24 -3.58
N CYS A 133 -0.26 9.05 -3.05
CA CYS A 133 0.16 7.91 -3.86
C CYS A 133 -1.00 7.08 -4.41
N ARG A 134 -2.26 7.50 -4.18
CA ARG A 134 -3.45 6.78 -4.64
C ARG A 134 -3.65 6.90 -6.16
N GLU A 135 -4.21 5.86 -6.76
CA GLU A 135 -4.48 5.82 -8.21
C GLU A 135 -5.61 6.77 -8.65
N HIS A 136 -6.81 6.60 -8.09
CA HIS A 136 -8.00 7.41 -8.33
C HIS A 136 -8.68 7.68 -6.99
N LEU A 137 -9.21 8.90 -6.81
CA LEU A 137 -9.87 9.28 -5.56
C LEU A 137 -11.35 8.88 -5.58
N GLY A 138 -11.63 7.62 -5.22
CA GLY A 138 -12.98 7.18 -4.82
C GLY A 138 -14.04 7.17 -5.91
N VAL A 139 -13.62 7.11 -7.18
CA VAL A 139 -14.53 6.97 -8.34
C VAL A 139 -15.23 5.61 -8.28
N HIS A 140 -14.48 4.54 -8.02
CA HIS A 140 -15.02 3.19 -7.83
C HIS A 140 -14.96 2.75 -6.35
N PRO A 141 -15.89 1.90 -5.88
CA PRO A 141 -15.82 1.28 -4.55
C PRO A 141 -14.45 0.71 -4.18
N CYS A 142 -13.73 0.09 -5.11
CA CYS A 142 -12.37 -0.44 -4.91
C CYS A 142 -11.29 0.63 -4.70
N ASP A 143 -11.57 1.86 -5.13
CA ASP A 143 -10.73 3.02 -4.92
C ASP A 143 -11.06 3.70 -3.60
N ARG A 144 -12.14 3.30 -2.91
CA ARG A 144 -12.44 3.80 -1.57
C ARG A 144 -11.58 3.06 -0.55
N ARG A 145 -11.28 3.79 0.52
CA ARG A 145 -10.42 3.35 1.61
C ARG A 145 -11.24 3.15 2.87
N ARG A 146 -10.85 2.19 3.71
CA ARG A 146 -11.25 2.12 5.13
C ARG A 146 -10.82 3.36 5.90
N SER A 147 -11.29 3.49 7.14
CA SER A 147 -10.85 4.57 8.03
C SER A 147 -9.34 4.45 8.37
N VAL A 148 -8.71 5.53 8.84
CA VAL A 148 -7.31 5.45 9.34
C VAL A 148 -7.23 4.52 10.55
N SER A 149 -8.22 4.60 11.45
CA SER A 149 -8.29 3.77 12.66
C SER A 149 -8.32 2.27 12.36
N GLU A 150 -9.08 1.85 11.35
CA GLU A 150 -9.09 0.43 10.93
C GLU A 150 -7.74 -0.02 10.38
N TYR A 151 -7.05 0.84 9.63
CA TYR A 151 -5.71 0.52 9.15
C TYR A 151 -4.66 0.49 10.25
N GLN A 152 -4.74 1.38 11.23
CA GLN A 152 -3.85 1.33 12.39
C GLN A 152 -4.03 0.02 13.19
N PHE A 153 -5.24 -0.55 13.21
CA PHE A 153 -5.45 -1.87 13.80
C PHE A 153 -4.82 -2.99 12.96
N LEU A 154 -4.95 -2.93 11.64
CA LEU A 154 -4.45 -3.97 10.73
C LEU A 154 -2.95 -3.90 10.46
N PHE A 155 -2.38 -2.70 10.49
CA PHE A 155 -0.99 -2.38 10.16
C PHE A 155 -0.37 -1.47 11.22
N PRO A 156 -0.23 -1.93 12.48
CA PRO A 156 0.02 -1.04 13.61
C PRO A 156 1.41 -0.37 13.59
N ALA A 157 2.40 -0.93 12.90
CA ALA A 157 3.71 -0.30 12.73
C ALA A 157 3.85 0.58 11.46
N VAL A 158 2.79 0.73 10.66
CA VAL A 158 2.80 1.65 9.50
C VAL A 158 2.46 3.06 9.97
N ASP A 159 3.23 4.06 9.53
CA ASP A 159 2.95 5.47 9.81
C ASP A 159 1.86 6.00 8.87
N PHE A 160 0.76 6.46 9.46
CA PHE A 160 -0.38 7.05 8.74
C PHE A 160 -0.50 8.57 8.93
N SER A 161 0.49 9.23 9.54
CA SER A 161 0.49 10.67 9.83
C SER A 161 0.33 11.56 8.58
N LEU A 162 0.75 11.07 7.42
CA LEU A 162 0.68 11.75 6.13
C LEU A 162 -0.62 11.46 5.35
N ILE A 163 -1.60 10.79 5.96
CA ILE A 163 -2.96 10.72 5.42
C ILE A 163 -3.67 12.04 5.71
N VAL A 164 -3.73 12.88 4.68
CA VAL A 164 -4.35 14.19 4.76
C VAL A 164 -5.88 14.08 4.67
N MET A 165 -6.59 14.39 5.77
CA MET A 165 -8.05 14.63 5.74
C MET A 165 -8.42 16.03 5.21
N ARG A 166 -7.45 16.91 4.94
CA ARG A 166 -7.66 18.31 4.58
C ARG A 166 -6.63 18.86 3.59
N ILE A 167 -7.07 19.16 2.37
CA ILE A 167 -6.30 20.03 1.46
C ILE A 167 -6.05 21.38 2.18
N PRO A 168 -4.81 21.88 2.27
CA PRO A 168 -4.55 23.24 2.75
C PRO A 168 -5.30 24.23 1.86
N GLY A 169 -6.32 24.91 2.40
CA GLY A 169 -7.16 25.87 1.67
C GLY A 169 -8.39 25.29 0.96
N GLY A 170 -8.62 23.98 1.00
CA GLY A 170 -9.82 23.33 0.46
C GLY A 170 -10.83 22.99 1.55
N ARG A 171 -12.13 22.99 1.22
CA ARG A 171 -13.16 22.46 2.15
C ARG A 171 -12.76 21.05 2.59
N PRO A 172 -12.94 20.69 3.89
CA PRO A 172 -12.70 19.32 4.33
C PRO A 172 -13.47 18.37 3.43
N ILE A 173 -12.84 17.27 3.03
CA ILE A 173 -13.56 16.12 2.49
C ILE A 173 -14.33 15.56 3.69
N LEU A 174 -15.45 16.22 4.03
CA LEU A 174 -16.50 15.65 4.85
C LEU A 174 -16.73 14.27 4.27
N GLU A 175 -16.73 13.26 5.15
CA GLU A 175 -17.25 11.92 4.90
C GLU A 175 -18.49 11.98 4.00
N ARG A 176 -18.29 12.00 2.68
CA ARG A 176 -19.31 11.68 1.68
C ARG A 176 -19.60 10.18 1.68
N GLN A 177 -19.13 9.46 2.71
CA GLN A 177 -19.39 8.04 2.92
C GLN A 177 -20.56 7.77 3.88
N ARG A 178 -21.10 8.78 4.58
CA ARG A 178 -22.29 8.60 5.46
C ARG A 178 -23.63 8.98 4.83
N LYS A 179 -23.68 9.76 3.74
CA LYS A 179 -24.94 10.30 3.20
C LYS A 179 -25.71 9.44 2.20
N ASN A 180 -25.18 8.29 1.77
CA ASN A 180 -25.89 7.40 0.83
C ASN A 180 -26.64 6.25 1.51
N TRP A 181 -26.72 6.22 2.85
CA TRP A 181 -27.42 5.16 3.61
C TRP A 181 -28.79 5.61 4.18
N GLN A 182 -29.32 6.76 3.79
CA GLN A 182 -30.61 7.26 4.31
C GLN A 182 -31.65 7.66 3.24
N LEU A 183 -31.53 7.20 1.98
CA LEU A 183 -32.53 7.51 0.96
C LEU A 183 -33.12 6.30 0.22
N GLU A 184 -32.89 5.08 0.70
CA GLU A 184 -33.66 3.90 0.27
C GLU A 184 -34.08 3.10 1.50
N GLY A 185 -35.22 3.49 2.06
CA GLY A 185 -35.98 2.81 3.10
C GLY A 185 -37.44 3.17 2.93
#